data_AF-A0A921F5C5-F1
#
_entry.id   AF-A0A921F5C5-F1
#
_cell.length_a   1.000
_cell.length_b   1.000
_cell.length_c   1.000
_cell.angle_alpha   90.00
_cell.angle_beta   90.00
_cell.angle_gamma   90.00
#
_symmetry.space_group_name_H-M   'P 1'
#
loop_
_entity.id
_entity.type
_entity.pdbx_description
1 polymer ?
#
loop_
_entity_poly.entity_id
_entity_poly.type
_entity_poly.pdbx_seq_one_letter_code
_entity_poly.pdbx_strand_id
1 'polypeptide(L)'
;MSEVEELWEPRWDFGRPVEPYLGARMPYDLDDPDVLGALAGEFPFGCMISMPIWDSRGRRVLWAELAERLGNELTPTAPFCEAIGISGDAAQRRIVHEYDEPYFGQIDIATWQSLRRVFGLPDHGVLYADYVLYSDDGGPAAVVGAPLQKSAGGYRYLSGACTGESTTGMFHTDAGSSCCWVDGDWFATVSLDLSRMLVCCRDESRRDELMSDGALEVHPLWSPEG
;
A
#
# COMPACT_ATOMS: atom_id res chain seq x y z
N MET A 1 -11.25 29.24 8.56
CA MET A 1 -10.04 28.83 7.83
C MET A 1 -9.51 27.62 8.58
N SER A 2 -9.74 26.42 8.06
CA SER A 2 -9.18 25.20 8.64
C SER A 2 -7.67 25.29 8.52
N GLU A 3 -6.94 25.03 9.61
CA GLU A 3 -5.51 24.76 9.53
C GLU A 3 -5.33 23.63 8.51
N VAL A 4 -4.52 23.86 7.48
CA VAL A 4 -4.10 22.80 6.59
C VAL A 4 -3.23 21.92 7.46
N GLU A 5 -3.72 20.73 7.81
CA GLU A 5 -2.94 19.74 8.53
C GLU A 5 -1.66 19.49 7.74
N GLU A 6 -0.52 19.77 8.36
CA GLU A 6 0.77 19.60 7.71
C GLU A 6 1.01 18.09 7.61
N LEU A 7 0.92 17.55 6.39
CA LEU A 7 1.06 16.11 6.14
C LEU A 7 2.54 15.74 6.12
N TRP A 8 2.94 14.75 6.92
CA TRP A 8 4.32 14.29 7.08
C TRP A 8 4.57 12.98 6.35
N GLU A 9 5.58 12.92 5.48
CA GLU A 9 5.94 11.71 4.73
C GLU A 9 7.34 11.20 5.12
N PRO A 10 7.62 9.88 5.03
CA PRO A 10 8.93 9.34 5.34
C PRO A 10 9.97 9.82 4.33
N ARG A 11 11.19 10.03 4.81
CA ARG A 11 12.35 10.31 3.96
C ARG A 11 13.21 9.07 3.83
N TRP A 12 13.48 8.66 2.60
CA TRP A 12 14.23 7.44 2.30
C TRP A 12 15.66 7.75 1.86
N ASP A 13 16.65 7.01 2.41
CA ASP A 13 18.01 6.93 1.86
C ASP A 13 18.15 5.68 0.99
N PHE A 14 17.68 5.76 -0.26
CA PHE A 14 17.86 4.69 -1.25
C PHE A 14 19.29 4.59 -1.79
N GLY A 15 20.17 5.54 -1.46
CA GLY A 15 21.59 5.48 -1.83
C GLY A 15 22.36 4.40 -1.07
N ARG A 16 21.80 3.93 0.06
CA ARG A 16 22.36 2.86 0.90
C ARG A 16 21.35 1.71 0.99
N PRO A 17 21.45 0.71 0.10
CA PRO A 17 20.60 -0.47 0.11
C PRO A 17 20.49 -1.14 1.47
N VAL A 18 19.26 -1.52 1.82
CA VAL A 18 18.96 -2.46 2.91
C VAL A 18 18.38 -3.74 2.31
N GLU A 19 18.56 -4.87 2.99
CA GLU A 19 17.96 -6.13 2.57
C GLU A 19 16.43 -6.05 2.75
N PRO A 20 15.62 -6.38 1.72
CA PRO A 20 14.17 -6.44 1.88
C PRO A 20 13.74 -7.54 2.85
N TYR A 21 12.71 -7.28 3.65
CA TYR A 21 12.23 -8.16 4.72
C TYR A 21 12.08 -9.64 4.28
N LEU A 22 11.42 -9.88 3.14
CA LEU A 22 11.32 -11.18 2.49
C LEU A 22 11.88 -11.11 1.05
N GLY A 23 13.16 -10.72 0.90
CA GLY A 23 13.76 -10.43 -0.41
C GLY A 23 13.59 -11.53 -1.47
N ALA A 24 13.65 -12.80 -1.08
CA ALA A 24 13.46 -13.94 -1.99
C ALA A 24 12.04 -14.09 -2.54
N ARG A 25 11.05 -13.46 -1.88
CA ARG A 25 9.62 -13.52 -2.22
C ARG A 25 9.10 -12.24 -2.85
N MET A 26 9.98 -11.29 -3.18
CA MET A 26 9.57 -10.08 -3.85
C MET A 26 9.26 -10.30 -5.33
N PRO A 27 8.28 -9.56 -5.87
CA PRO A 27 7.42 -8.56 -5.20
C PRO A 27 6.30 -9.20 -4.38
N TYR A 28 5.78 -8.48 -3.38
CA TYR A 28 4.79 -9.00 -2.46
C TYR A 28 3.38 -8.90 -3.04
N ASP A 29 2.65 -10.01 -2.97
CA ASP A 29 1.29 -10.09 -3.49
C ASP A 29 0.37 -10.79 -2.49
N LEU A 30 -0.84 -10.25 -2.31
CA LEU A 30 -1.87 -10.86 -1.47
C LEU A 30 -2.42 -12.16 -2.09
N ASP A 31 -2.21 -12.38 -3.38
CA ASP A 31 -2.62 -13.62 -4.05
C ASP A 31 -1.52 -14.71 -4.01
N ASP A 32 -0.33 -14.40 -3.47
CA ASP A 32 0.75 -15.38 -3.27
C ASP A 32 0.63 -16.04 -1.87
N PRO A 33 0.21 -17.32 -1.79
CA PRO A 33 0.04 -18.01 -0.52
C PRO A 33 1.37 -18.25 0.22
N ASP A 34 2.50 -18.28 -0.49
CA ASP A 34 3.81 -18.42 0.15
C ASP A 34 4.22 -17.13 0.87
N VAL A 35 3.89 -15.96 0.28
CA VAL A 35 4.11 -14.65 0.92
C VAL A 35 3.22 -14.53 2.15
N LEU A 36 1.92 -14.80 2.01
CA LEU A 36 0.97 -14.73 3.12
C LEU A 36 1.33 -15.72 4.24
N GLY A 37 1.71 -16.94 3.89
CA GLY A 37 2.13 -17.96 4.86
C GLY A 37 3.38 -17.56 5.63
N ALA A 38 4.37 -16.97 4.96
CA ALA A 38 5.58 -16.45 5.62
C ALA A 38 5.24 -15.32 6.59
N LEU A 39 4.42 -14.35 6.16
CA LEU A 39 4.02 -13.21 7.00
C LEU A 39 3.15 -13.65 8.18
N ALA A 40 2.17 -14.52 7.98
CA ALA A 40 1.33 -15.05 9.05
C ALA A 40 2.12 -15.90 10.07
N GLY A 41 3.22 -16.53 9.63
CA GLY A 41 4.14 -17.25 10.53
C GLY A 41 4.93 -16.32 11.46
N GLU A 42 5.10 -15.06 11.09
CA GLU A 42 5.85 -14.07 11.86
C GLU A 42 4.97 -13.08 12.60
N PHE A 43 3.87 -12.64 11.99
CA PHE A 43 2.94 -11.65 12.50
C PHE A 43 1.59 -12.30 12.84
N PRO A 44 1.18 -12.29 14.12
CA PRO A 44 -0.09 -12.88 14.54
C PRO A 44 -1.32 -12.20 13.92
N PHE A 45 -1.22 -10.91 13.55
CA PHE A 45 -2.33 -10.15 13.01
C PHE A 45 -2.03 -9.65 11.60
N GLY A 46 -2.97 -9.86 10.68
CA GLY A 46 -2.92 -9.35 9.31
C GLY A 46 -4.24 -8.71 8.90
N CYS A 47 -4.14 -7.57 8.24
CA CYS A 47 -5.25 -6.76 7.74
C CYS A 47 -5.02 -6.39 6.27
N MET A 48 -6.09 -6.30 5.51
CA MET A 48 -6.08 -5.75 4.15
C MET A 48 -6.73 -4.38 4.17
N ILE A 49 -6.08 -3.42 3.53
CA ILE A 49 -6.61 -2.08 3.26
C ILE A 49 -7.02 -2.03 1.79
N SER A 50 -8.29 -1.73 1.54
CA SER A 50 -8.76 -1.40 0.20
C SER A 50 -8.23 -0.02 -0.18
N MET A 51 -7.45 0.06 -1.26
CA MET A 51 -6.88 1.34 -1.68
C MET A 51 -7.99 2.30 -2.11
N PRO A 52 -7.85 3.60 -1.81
CA PRO A 52 -8.92 4.58 -2.02
C PRO A 52 -9.35 4.68 -3.48
N ILE A 53 -10.65 4.89 -3.68
CA ILE A 53 -11.24 5.25 -4.99
C ILE A 53 -11.96 6.59 -4.87
N TRP A 54 -12.10 7.31 -5.98
CA TRP A 54 -12.80 8.59 -6.03
C TRP A 54 -13.87 8.57 -7.11
N ASP A 55 -15.01 9.19 -6.84
CA ASP A 55 -16.04 9.39 -7.86
C ASP A 55 -15.68 10.56 -8.80
N SER A 56 -16.42 10.70 -9.89
CA SER A 56 -16.32 11.83 -10.84
C SER A 56 -16.46 13.24 -10.23
N ARG A 57 -16.85 13.37 -8.95
CA ARG A 57 -16.92 14.63 -8.22
C ARG A 57 -15.72 14.84 -7.29
N GLY A 58 -14.72 13.95 -7.36
CA GLY A 58 -13.53 13.96 -6.51
C GLY A 58 -13.80 13.55 -5.07
N ARG A 59 -14.93 12.89 -4.78
CA ARG A 59 -15.23 12.40 -3.43
C ARG A 59 -14.67 11.00 -3.27
N ARG A 60 -13.99 10.76 -2.15
CA ARG A 60 -13.56 9.41 -1.77
C ARG A 60 -14.80 8.51 -1.58
N VAL A 61 -14.73 7.29 -2.09
CA VAL A 61 -15.77 6.26 -1.98
C VAL A 61 -15.13 5.00 -1.43
N LEU A 62 -15.87 4.26 -0.60
CA LEU A 62 -15.45 2.95 -0.10
C LEU A 62 -15.83 1.86 -1.12
N TRP A 63 -15.02 0.82 -1.25
CA TRP A 63 -15.32 -0.35 -2.08
C TRP A 63 -16.63 -1.00 -1.64
N ALA A 64 -16.87 -1.13 -0.33
CA ALA A 64 -18.14 -1.61 0.21
C ALA A 64 -19.34 -0.77 -0.27
N GLU A 65 -19.23 0.57 -0.25
CA GLU A 65 -20.29 1.46 -0.72
C GLU A 65 -20.53 1.30 -2.23
N LEU A 66 -19.46 1.11 -3.00
CA LEU A 66 -19.56 0.88 -4.44
C LEU A 66 -20.20 -0.48 -4.74
N ALA A 67 -19.78 -1.54 -4.07
CA ALA A 67 -20.36 -2.88 -4.20
C ALA A 67 -21.87 -2.86 -3.90
N GLU A 68 -22.26 -2.21 -2.79
CA GLU A 68 -23.67 -2.05 -2.41
C GLU A 68 -24.48 -1.31 -3.50
N ARG A 69 -23.94 -0.21 -4.04
CA ARG A 69 -24.60 0.54 -5.13
C ARG A 69 -24.79 -0.28 -6.40
N LEU A 70 -23.90 -1.25 -6.63
CA LEU A 70 -23.99 -2.18 -7.75
C LEU A 70 -24.91 -3.38 -7.46
N GLY A 71 -25.39 -3.53 -6.23
CA GLY A 71 -26.21 -4.65 -5.79
C GLY A 71 -25.40 -5.92 -5.51
N ASN A 72 -24.11 -5.78 -5.23
CA ASN A 72 -23.17 -6.87 -4.96
C ASN A 72 -22.74 -6.88 -3.49
N GLU A 73 -22.32 -8.05 -3.01
CA GLU A 73 -21.60 -8.20 -1.74
C GLU A 73 -20.10 -8.01 -2.00
N LEU A 74 -19.42 -7.29 -1.11
CA LEU A 74 -17.98 -7.07 -1.21
C LEU A 74 -17.23 -8.38 -0.90
N THR A 75 -16.26 -8.73 -1.74
CA THR A 75 -15.28 -9.78 -1.46
C THR A 75 -13.91 -9.14 -1.17
N PRO A 76 -13.58 -8.84 0.09
CA PRO A 76 -12.45 -7.96 0.41
C PRO A 76 -11.11 -8.46 -0.11
N THR A 77 -10.87 -9.77 -0.02
CA THR A 77 -9.58 -10.35 -0.37
C THR A 77 -9.36 -10.48 -1.88
N ALA A 78 -10.29 -10.06 -2.73
CA ALA A 78 -10.12 -10.11 -4.18
C ALA A 78 -9.61 -8.76 -4.74
N PRO A 79 -8.97 -8.73 -5.92
CA PRO A 79 -8.64 -7.48 -6.61
C PRO A 79 -9.87 -6.60 -6.87
N PHE A 80 -9.69 -5.28 -6.95
CA PHE A 80 -10.80 -4.29 -6.94
C PHE A 80 -12.05 -4.67 -7.73
N CYS A 81 -11.94 -4.92 -9.04
CA CYS A 81 -13.10 -5.24 -9.88
C CYS A 81 -13.83 -6.50 -9.42
N GLU A 82 -13.09 -7.55 -9.05
CA GLU A 82 -13.65 -8.79 -8.56
C GLU A 82 -14.28 -8.59 -7.17
N ALA A 83 -13.62 -7.83 -6.30
CA ALA A 83 -14.10 -7.50 -4.96
C ALA A 83 -15.49 -6.86 -5.00
N ILE A 84 -15.74 -5.94 -5.93
CA ILE A 84 -17.03 -5.25 -6.07
C ILE A 84 -18.03 -6.00 -6.97
N GLY A 85 -17.74 -7.25 -7.35
CA GLY A 85 -18.63 -8.12 -8.11
C GLY A 85 -18.75 -7.77 -9.60
N ILE A 86 -17.70 -7.21 -10.20
CA ILE A 86 -17.68 -6.84 -11.61
C ILE A 86 -16.87 -7.84 -12.40
N SER A 87 -17.57 -8.49 -13.33
CA SER A 87 -16.99 -9.42 -14.29
C SER A 87 -17.20 -8.91 -15.72
N GLY A 88 -16.12 -8.86 -16.50
CA GLY A 88 -16.13 -8.56 -17.93
C GLY A 88 -15.85 -7.10 -18.30
N ASP A 89 -15.17 -6.94 -19.43
CA ASP A 89 -14.59 -5.67 -19.92
C ASP A 89 -15.59 -4.51 -20.04
N ALA A 90 -16.84 -4.79 -20.42
CA ALA A 90 -17.84 -3.75 -20.63
C ALA A 90 -18.29 -3.10 -19.31
N ALA A 91 -18.38 -3.88 -18.24
CA ALA A 91 -18.73 -3.38 -16.91
C ALA A 91 -17.55 -2.64 -16.26
N GLN A 92 -16.32 -3.16 -16.44
CA GLN A 92 -15.09 -2.48 -16.04
C GLN A 92 -14.96 -1.11 -16.71
N ARG A 93 -15.18 -1.04 -18.03
CA ARG A 93 -15.16 0.24 -18.78
C ARG A 93 -16.13 1.28 -18.25
N ARG A 94 -17.28 0.86 -17.72
CA ARG A 94 -18.24 1.80 -17.12
C ARG A 94 -17.72 2.35 -15.79
N ILE A 95 -17.05 1.52 -14.99
CA ILE A 95 -16.48 1.92 -13.70
C ILE A 95 -15.38 2.95 -13.88
N VAL A 96 -14.41 2.69 -14.77
CA VAL A 96 -13.31 3.64 -15.07
C VAL A 96 -13.77 5.00 -15.60
N HIS A 97 -15.01 5.11 -16.07
CA HIS A 97 -15.59 6.40 -16.49
C HIS A 97 -16.28 7.16 -15.36
N GLU A 98 -16.68 6.47 -14.29
CA GLU A 98 -17.42 7.03 -13.17
C GLU A 98 -16.57 7.19 -11.90
N TYR A 99 -15.53 6.37 -11.78
CA TYR A 99 -14.63 6.26 -10.64
C TYR A 99 -13.17 6.14 -11.10
N ASP A 100 -12.28 6.74 -10.32
CA ASP A 100 -10.84 6.54 -10.45
C ASP A 100 -10.49 5.18 -9.83
N GLU A 101 -9.99 4.24 -10.64
CA GLU A 101 -9.56 2.94 -10.17
C GLU A 101 -8.32 3.06 -9.28
N PRO A 102 -8.23 2.24 -8.21
CA PRO A 102 -7.08 2.30 -7.31
C PRO A 102 -5.92 1.55 -7.95
N TYR A 103 -5.07 2.27 -8.66
CA TYR A 103 -3.83 1.75 -9.23
C TYR A 103 -2.65 2.52 -8.63
N PHE A 104 -2.29 2.15 -7.41
CA PHE A 104 -1.25 2.80 -6.64
C PHE A 104 -0.02 1.90 -6.57
N GLY A 105 1.09 2.33 -7.18
CA GLY A 105 2.40 1.66 -6.99
C GLY A 105 3.04 1.92 -5.62
N GLN A 106 2.41 2.76 -4.80
CA GLN A 106 2.95 3.32 -3.56
C GLN A 106 1.83 3.51 -2.53
N ILE A 107 2.19 3.52 -1.26
CA ILE A 107 1.31 3.93 -0.17
C ILE A 107 1.04 5.43 -0.34
N ASP A 108 -0.21 5.83 -0.59
CA ASP A 108 -0.58 7.25 -0.74
C ASP A 108 -0.53 8.01 0.59
N ILE A 109 -0.49 9.35 0.55
CA ILE A 109 -0.31 10.17 1.75
C ILE A 109 -1.43 9.99 2.79
N ALA A 110 -2.68 9.79 2.38
CA ALA A 110 -3.79 9.64 3.31
C ALA A 110 -3.73 8.29 4.01
N THR A 111 -3.39 7.23 3.27
CA THR A 111 -3.09 5.92 3.84
C THR A 111 -1.87 6.00 4.76
N TRP A 112 -0.81 6.70 4.34
CA TRP A 112 0.40 6.89 5.12
C TRP A 112 0.14 7.56 6.48
N GLN A 113 -0.59 8.69 6.53
CA GLN A 113 -0.88 9.38 7.81
C GLN A 113 -1.58 8.46 8.81
N SER A 114 -2.51 7.66 8.30
CA SER A 114 -3.28 6.69 9.09
C SER A 114 -2.34 5.64 9.70
N LEU A 115 -1.45 5.06 8.88
CA LEU A 115 -0.43 4.10 9.36
C LEU A 115 0.55 4.75 10.34
N ARG A 116 1.02 5.97 10.03
CA ARG A 116 1.98 6.71 10.84
C ARG A 116 1.46 7.04 12.24
N ARG A 117 0.15 7.27 12.38
CA ARG A 117 -0.52 7.48 13.66
C ARG A 117 -0.51 6.21 14.51
N VAL A 118 -0.81 5.06 13.90
CA VAL A 118 -0.96 3.77 14.61
C VAL A 118 0.40 3.11 14.89
N PHE A 119 1.28 3.08 13.89
CA PHE A 119 2.50 2.29 13.90
C PHE A 119 3.78 3.12 14.08
N GLY A 120 3.69 4.44 13.93
CA GLY A 120 4.87 5.30 13.94
C GLY A 120 5.64 5.28 12.62
N LEU A 121 6.92 5.66 12.68
CA LEU A 121 7.79 5.65 11.50
C LEU A 121 8.33 4.24 11.20
N PRO A 122 8.57 3.91 9.92
CA PRO A 122 9.24 2.69 9.54
C PRO A 122 10.75 2.86 9.70
N ASP A 123 11.48 1.75 9.80
CA ASP A 123 12.95 1.75 9.73
C ASP A 123 13.43 1.61 8.29
N HIS A 124 12.69 0.86 7.48
CA HIS A 124 13.12 0.40 6.17
C HIS A 124 11.99 0.43 5.16
N GLY A 125 12.35 0.56 3.88
CA GLY A 125 11.39 0.66 2.80
C GLY A 125 11.94 0.18 1.47
N VAL A 126 11.02 -0.30 0.65
CA VAL A 126 11.21 -0.68 -0.74
C VAL A 126 10.31 0.17 -1.62
N LEU A 127 10.83 0.57 -2.76
CA LEU A 127 10.08 1.19 -3.84
C LEU A 127 10.22 0.34 -5.10
N TYR A 128 9.10 -0.18 -5.61
CA TYR A 128 9.08 -0.94 -6.85
C TYR A 128 9.24 0.02 -8.03
N ALA A 129 10.44 0.01 -8.60
CA ALA A 129 10.85 0.94 -9.64
C ALA A 129 10.01 0.77 -10.92
N ASP A 130 9.49 -0.43 -11.16
CA ASP A 130 8.61 -0.72 -12.29
C ASP A 130 7.26 0.04 -12.24
N TYR A 131 6.85 0.61 -11.10
CA TYR A 131 5.63 1.42 -11.02
C TYR A 131 5.86 2.93 -11.08
N VAL A 132 7.12 3.36 -11.07
CA VAL A 132 7.51 4.76 -10.84
C VAL A 132 8.49 5.31 -11.87
N LEU A 133 9.27 4.44 -12.53
CA LEU A 133 10.30 4.86 -13.47
C LEU A 133 9.77 5.22 -14.87
N TYR A 134 8.45 5.30 -15.06
CA TYR A 134 7.85 5.65 -16.35
C TYR A 134 7.51 7.14 -16.49
N SER A 135 7.87 8.00 -15.53
CA SER A 135 7.82 9.46 -15.72
C SER A 135 8.92 9.92 -16.68
N ASP A 136 8.61 10.88 -17.57
CA ASP A 136 9.51 11.41 -18.62
C ASP A 136 10.84 11.97 -18.07
N ASP A 137 10.93 12.21 -16.75
CA ASP A 137 12.11 12.72 -16.03
C ASP A 137 13.05 11.61 -15.52
N GLY A 138 12.91 10.36 -15.99
CA GLY A 138 13.81 9.24 -15.65
C GLY A 138 13.55 8.57 -14.31
N GLY A 139 12.47 8.97 -13.62
CA GLY A 139 11.97 8.42 -12.36
C GLY A 139 12.91 8.58 -11.15
N PRO A 140 12.46 8.16 -9.96
CA PRO A 140 13.16 8.44 -8.70
C PRO A 140 14.62 7.97 -8.65
N ALA A 141 14.95 6.85 -9.29
CA ALA A 141 16.32 6.32 -9.33
C ALA A 141 17.30 7.27 -10.04
N ALA A 142 16.87 7.94 -11.11
CA ALA A 142 17.71 8.90 -11.85
C ALA A 142 17.96 10.19 -11.04
N VAL A 143 16.96 10.60 -10.24
CA VAL A 143 17.03 11.83 -9.41
C VAL A 143 17.98 11.66 -8.23
N VAL A 144 18.03 10.47 -7.61
CA VAL A 144 18.85 10.25 -6.39
C VAL A 144 20.14 9.45 -6.61
N GLY A 145 20.42 8.99 -7.84
CA GLY A 145 21.63 8.19 -8.13
C GLY A 145 21.67 6.87 -7.35
N ALA A 146 20.51 6.35 -6.96
CA ALA A 146 20.38 5.16 -6.14
C ALA A 146 20.64 3.88 -6.96
N PRO A 147 21.30 2.86 -6.38
CA PRO A 147 21.53 1.59 -7.05
C PRO A 147 20.20 0.85 -7.27
N LEU A 148 19.83 0.69 -8.55
CA LEU A 148 18.67 -0.09 -8.94
C LEU A 148 18.95 -1.59 -8.77
N GLN A 149 18.14 -2.25 -7.93
CA GLN A 149 18.25 -3.68 -7.62
C GLN A 149 17.22 -4.48 -8.42
N LYS A 150 17.37 -5.81 -8.40
CA LYS A 150 16.45 -6.75 -9.05
C LYS A 150 16.11 -7.89 -8.11
N SER A 151 14.82 -8.21 -7.99
CA SER A 151 14.37 -9.38 -7.23
C SER A 151 14.69 -10.67 -8.00
N ALA A 152 14.53 -11.83 -7.35
CA ALA A 152 14.68 -13.12 -8.01
C ALA A 152 13.73 -13.29 -9.22
N GLY A 153 12.52 -12.72 -9.12
CA GLY A 153 11.54 -12.67 -10.21
C GLY A 153 11.82 -11.61 -11.29
N GLY A 154 12.90 -10.83 -11.15
CA GLY A 154 13.31 -9.83 -12.13
C GLY A 154 12.72 -8.43 -11.95
N TYR A 155 11.87 -8.22 -10.93
CA TYR A 155 11.29 -6.90 -10.62
C TYR A 155 12.36 -5.92 -10.16
N ARG A 156 12.32 -4.71 -10.71
CA ARG A 156 13.28 -3.66 -10.38
C ARG A 156 12.80 -2.91 -9.15
N TYR A 157 13.70 -2.66 -8.21
CA TYR A 157 13.35 -1.95 -6.98
C TYR A 157 14.52 -1.14 -6.42
N LEU A 158 14.18 -0.18 -5.57
CA LEU A 158 15.09 0.51 -4.66
C LEU A 158 14.77 0.08 -3.23
N SER A 159 15.78 -0.01 -2.38
CA SER A 159 15.61 -0.25 -0.95
C SER A 159 16.50 0.68 -0.15
N GLY A 160 16.05 1.07 1.03
CA GLY A 160 16.77 2.02 1.86
C GLY A 160 16.19 2.17 3.26
N ALA A 161 16.91 2.88 4.11
CA ALA A 161 16.47 3.22 5.46
C ALA A 161 15.62 4.49 5.47
N CYS A 162 14.67 4.55 6.38
CA CYS A 162 14.00 5.79 6.74
C CYS A 162 14.96 6.69 7.53
N THR A 163 14.99 7.98 7.19
CA THR A 163 15.91 8.98 7.77
C THR A 163 15.17 10.09 8.51
N GLY A 164 13.85 9.97 8.66
CA GLY A 164 12.97 10.94 9.31
C GLY A 164 11.75 11.25 8.47
N GLU A 165 11.18 12.43 8.67
CA GLU A 165 9.96 12.88 8.00
C GLU A 165 10.20 14.21 7.25
N SER A 166 9.37 14.48 6.25
CA SER A 166 9.32 15.76 5.54
C SER A 166 7.88 16.24 5.37
N THR A 167 7.72 17.56 5.29
CA THR A 167 6.46 18.23 4.91
C THR A 167 6.56 18.91 3.54
N THR A 168 7.73 18.80 2.88
CA THR A 168 8.04 19.46 1.61
C THR A 168 7.29 18.88 0.41
N GLY A 169 6.33 17.98 0.63
CA GLY A 169 5.33 17.59 -0.37
C GLY A 169 5.94 17.03 -1.65
N MET A 170 6.73 15.96 -1.55
CA MET A 170 7.11 15.19 -2.72
C MET A 170 6.31 13.90 -2.85
N PHE A 171 5.00 13.90 -2.58
CA PHE A 171 4.10 13.02 -3.34
C PHE A 171 3.95 13.54 -4.79
N HIS A 172 5.07 13.68 -5.49
CA HIS A 172 5.06 13.20 -6.86
C HIS A 172 4.75 11.70 -6.76
N THR A 173 4.18 11.09 -7.80
CA THR A 173 4.00 9.63 -7.92
C THR A 173 5.28 8.81 -7.67
N ASP A 174 6.39 9.49 -7.38
CA ASP A 174 7.79 9.11 -7.41
C ASP A 174 8.45 9.12 -6.01
N ALA A 175 7.78 9.52 -4.91
CA ALA A 175 8.42 9.56 -3.58
C ALA A 175 7.69 8.86 -2.40
N GLY A 176 6.68 8.03 -2.68
CA GLY A 176 6.17 7.06 -1.71
C GLY A 176 7.03 5.80 -1.62
N SER A 177 6.64 4.87 -0.75
CA SER A 177 7.19 3.51 -0.70
C SER A 177 6.11 2.51 -1.12
N SER A 178 6.49 1.45 -1.81
CA SER A 178 5.58 0.34 -2.12
C SER A 178 5.44 -0.62 -0.94
N CYS A 179 6.45 -0.68 -0.07
CA CYS A 179 6.51 -1.55 1.09
C CYS A 179 7.43 -0.98 2.17
N CYS A 180 7.00 -0.94 3.43
CA CYS A 180 7.81 -0.47 4.54
C CYS A 180 7.59 -1.28 5.81
N TRP A 181 8.56 -1.27 6.73
CA TRP A 181 8.49 -2.06 7.95
C TRP A 181 9.38 -1.51 9.07
N VAL A 182 9.10 -2.01 10.28
CA VAL A 182 9.98 -1.97 11.45
C VAL A 182 10.33 -3.42 11.81
N ASP A 183 11.62 -3.70 11.96
CA ASP A 183 12.10 -5.06 12.18
C ASP A 183 11.46 -5.67 13.44
N GLY A 184 10.77 -6.79 13.25
CA GLY A 184 10.14 -7.52 14.35
C GLY A 184 8.90 -6.86 14.94
N ASP A 185 8.32 -5.83 14.33
CA ASP A 185 7.14 -5.13 14.87
C ASP A 185 5.95 -5.12 13.89
N TRP A 186 6.08 -4.39 12.78
CA TRP A 186 5.03 -4.27 11.76
C TRP A 186 5.60 -4.19 10.36
N PHE A 187 4.79 -4.60 9.38
CA PHE A 187 5.13 -4.60 7.97
C PHE A 187 3.90 -4.22 7.14
N ALA A 188 4.13 -3.45 6.09
CA ALA A 188 3.11 -2.93 5.20
C ALA A 188 3.57 -3.03 3.75
N THR A 189 2.72 -3.50 2.84
CA THR A 189 3.02 -3.54 1.40
C THR A 189 1.78 -3.36 0.55
N VAL A 190 1.92 -2.61 -0.54
CA VAL A 190 0.94 -2.61 -1.62
C VAL A 190 1.07 -3.91 -2.42
N SER A 191 -0.07 -4.52 -2.79
CA SER A 191 -0.12 -5.74 -3.61
C SER A 191 0.31 -5.48 -5.04
N LEU A 192 0.69 -6.53 -5.76
CA LEU A 192 1.00 -6.45 -7.20
C LEU A 192 -0.16 -5.99 -8.07
N ASP A 193 -1.40 -6.23 -7.65
CA ASP A 193 -2.59 -5.74 -8.35
C ASP A 193 -2.82 -4.23 -8.20
N LEU A 194 -2.02 -3.56 -7.34
CA LEU A 194 -2.02 -2.12 -7.06
C LEU A 194 -3.30 -1.56 -6.43
N SER A 195 -4.25 -2.44 -6.09
CA SER A 195 -5.58 -2.11 -5.60
C SER A 195 -5.75 -2.42 -4.11
N ARG A 196 -4.92 -3.30 -3.57
CA ARG A 196 -4.97 -3.70 -2.16
C ARG A 196 -3.64 -3.43 -1.49
N MET A 197 -3.68 -3.28 -0.17
CA MET A 197 -2.49 -3.21 0.67
C MET A 197 -2.62 -4.19 1.84
N LEU A 198 -1.55 -4.90 2.16
CA LEU A 198 -1.44 -5.74 3.36
C LEU A 198 -0.71 -4.95 4.45
N VAL A 199 -1.25 -5.01 5.66
CA VAL A 199 -0.58 -4.56 6.89
C VAL A 199 -0.61 -5.71 7.87
N CYS A 200 0.54 -6.01 8.47
CA CYS A 200 0.64 -7.01 9.52
C CYS A 200 1.45 -6.48 10.69
N CYS A 201 1.10 -6.92 11.89
CA CYS A 201 1.70 -6.44 13.12
C CYS A 201 1.62 -7.48 14.23
N ARG A 202 2.43 -7.28 15.27
CA ARG A 202 2.44 -8.14 16.46
C ARG A 202 1.51 -7.71 17.58
N ASP A 203 1.10 -6.45 17.61
CA ASP A 203 0.32 -5.85 18.69
C ASP A 203 -1.17 -5.80 18.33
N GLU A 204 -2.00 -6.47 19.13
CA GLU A 204 -3.45 -6.50 18.96
C GLU A 204 -4.08 -5.10 19.05
N SER A 205 -3.58 -4.26 19.96
CA SER A 205 -4.11 -2.90 20.17
C SER A 205 -3.90 -2.02 18.94
N ARG A 206 -2.76 -2.17 18.26
CA ARG A 206 -2.49 -1.46 17.00
C ARG A 206 -3.34 -1.98 15.86
N ARG A 207 -3.58 -3.30 15.79
CA ARG A 207 -4.54 -3.88 14.84
C ARG A 207 -5.92 -3.29 15.06
N ASP A 208 -6.41 -3.26 16.30
CA ASP A 208 -7.74 -2.75 16.64
C ASP A 208 -7.86 -1.25 16.33
N GLU A 209 -6.80 -0.48 16.59
CA GLU A 209 -6.74 0.94 16.24
C GLU A 209 -6.81 1.16 14.73
N LEU A 210 -6.05 0.41 13.94
CA LEU A 210 -6.11 0.46 12.47
C LEU A 210 -7.50 0.07 11.95
N MET A 211 -8.08 -1.02 12.47
CA MET A 211 -9.43 -1.48 12.08
C MET A 211 -10.52 -0.46 12.42
N SER A 212 -10.29 0.38 13.44
CA SER A 212 -11.22 1.43 13.86
C SER A 212 -10.99 2.75 13.12
N ASP A 213 -10.01 2.81 12.22
CA ASP A 213 -9.69 4.01 11.47
C ASP A 213 -10.72 4.28 10.37
N GLY A 214 -11.69 5.15 10.65
CA GLY A 214 -12.72 5.54 9.69
C GLY A 214 -12.20 6.28 8.44
N ALA A 215 -10.91 6.63 8.38
CA ALA A 215 -10.30 7.16 7.17
C ALA A 215 -9.91 6.06 6.17
N LEU A 216 -9.83 4.80 6.60
CA LEU A 216 -9.43 3.66 5.78
C LEU A 216 -10.55 2.62 5.71
N GLU A 217 -10.55 1.84 4.63
CA GLU A 217 -11.39 0.66 4.54
C GLU A 217 -10.54 -0.57 4.83
N VAL A 218 -10.64 -1.06 6.05
CA VAL A 218 -9.76 -2.11 6.58
C VAL A 218 -10.57 -3.37 6.85
N HIS A 219 -10.03 -4.50 6.42
CA HIS A 219 -10.64 -5.83 6.58
C HIS A 219 -9.66 -6.78 7.28
N PRO A 220 -10.11 -7.61 8.22
CA PRO A 220 -9.25 -8.61 8.83
C PRO A 220 -8.91 -9.71 7.80
N LEU A 221 -7.64 -10.13 7.77
CA LEU A 221 -7.21 -11.29 6.98
C LEU A 221 -6.97 -12.51 7.88
N TRP A 222 -6.20 -12.31 8.95
CA TRP A 222 -5.97 -13.34 9.96
C TRP A 222 -5.72 -12.73 11.34
N SER A 223 -6.06 -13.51 12.36
CA SER A 223 -5.76 -13.26 13.77
C SER A 223 -5.69 -14.62 14.48
N PRO A 224 -5.02 -14.74 15.64
CA PRO A 224 -5.13 -15.94 16.45
C PRO A 224 -6.60 -16.20 16.81
N GLU A 225 -6.98 -17.48 16.91
CA GLU A 225 -8.28 -17.84 17.48
C GLU A 225 -8.29 -17.42 18.96
N GLY A 226 -9.32 -16.67 19.35
CA GLY A 226 -9.49 -16.15 20.72
C GLY A 226 -9.96 -17.19 21.74
#